data_AF-A0A484WZK9-F1
#
_entry.id   AF-A0A484WZK9-F1
#
_cell.length_a   1.000
_cell.length_b   1.000
_cell.length_c   1.000
_cell.angle_alpha   90.00
_cell.angle_beta   90.00
_cell.angle_gamma   90.00
#
_symmetry.space_group_name_H-M   'P 1'
#
loop_
_entity.id
_entity.type
_entity.pdbx_description
1 polymer ?
#
loop_
_entity_poly.entity_id
_entity_poly.type
_entity_poly.pdbx_seq_one_letter_code
_entity_poly.pdbx_strand_id
1 'polypeptide(L)' 'MAALRAHLAAQGDRWALALDEGKLLAAVNQTLVEFSHPLKAGDEVAFFPPVTGG' A
#
# COMPACT_ATOMS: atom_id res chain seq x y z
N MET A 1 1.52 3.11 7.80
CA MET A 1 1.68 3.11 6.33
C MET A 1 0.73 4.05 5.59
N ALA A 2 -0.48 4.34 6.12
CA ALA A 2 -1.47 5.21 5.46
C ALA A 2 -0.93 6.54 4.89
N ALA A 3 -0.05 7.24 5.62
CA ALA A 3 0.55 8.49 5.15
C ALA A 3 1.44 8.30 3.89
N LEU A 4 2.19 7.19 3.81
CA LEU A 4 2.99 6.86 2.63
C LEU A 4 2.10 6.59 1.42
N ARG A 5 1.03 5.79 1.59
CA ARG A 5 0.02 5.55 0.54
C ARG A 5 -0.56 6.86 0.03
N ALA A 6 -1.03 7.72 0.94
CA ALA A 6 -1.64 9.01 0.58
C ALA A 6 -0.67 9.92 -0.18
N HIS A 7 0.60 9.96 0.25
CA HIS A 7 1.64 10.73 -0.44
C HIS A 7 1.89 10.24 -1.88
N LEU A 8 1.93 8.91 -2.08
CA LEU A 8 2.10 8.32 -3.41
C LEU A 8 0.85 8.51 -4.28
N ALA A 9 -0.35 8.37 -3.71
CA ALA A 9 -1.61 8.61 -4.41
C ALA A 9 -1.74 10.05 -4.92
N ALA A 10 -1.17 11.02 -4.19
CA ALA A 10 -1.14 12.43 -4.58
C ALA A 10 -0.21 12.75 -5.77
N GLN A 11 0.58 11.80 -6.26
CA GLN A 11 1.49 12.01 -7.40
C GLN A 11 0.77 12.10 -8.76
N GLY A 12 -0.53 11.78 -8.81
CA GLY A 12 -1.38 11.98 -9.99
C GLY A 12 -2.51 10.97 -10.10
N ASP A 13 -3.43 11.19 -11.04
CA ASP A 13 -4.70 10.45 -11.12
C ASP A 13 -4.53 8.93 -11.27
N ARG A 14 -3.51 8.49 -12.02
CA ARG A 14 -3.20 7.05 -12.17
C ARG A 14 -2.74 6.42 -10.85
N TRP A 15 -1.96 7.16 -10.06
CA TRP A 15 -1.50 6.71 -8.75
C TRP A 15 -2.65 6.70 -7.74
N ALA A 16 -3.50 7.74 -7.77
CA ALA A 16 -4.70 7.80 -6.94
C ALA A 16 -5.63 6.61 -7.21
N LEU A 17 -5.86 6.26 -8.48
CA LEU A 17 -6.68 5.12 -8.86
C LEU A 17 -6.08 3.78 -8.42
N ALA A 18 -4.77 3.59 -8.63
CA ALA A 18 -4.09 2.34 -8.30
C ALA A 18 -3.94 2.11 -6.78
N LEU A 19 -3.87 3.18 -5.99
CA LEU A 19 -3.68 3.14 -4.55
C LEU A 19 -4.98 3.42 -3.77
N ASP A 20 -6.13 3.25 -4.40
CA ASP A 20 -7.42 3.37 -3.74
C ASP A 20 -7.58 2.30 -2.65
N GLU A 21 -8.03 2.72 -1.46
CA GLU A 21 -7.93 1.92 -0.24
C GLU A 21 -8.93 0.77 -0.20
N GLY A 22 -10.04 0.86 -0.95
CA GLY A 22 -11.18 -0.04 -0.79
C GLY A 22 -10.88 -1.54 -0.96
N LYS A 23 -9.78 -1.91 -1.64
CA LYS A 23 -9.37 -3.31 -1.82
C LYS A 23 -7.85 -3.52 -1.85
N LEU A 24 -7.07 -2.49 -1.54
CA LEU A 24 -5.62 -2.56 -1.64
C LEU A 24 -5.05 -3.39 -0.49
N LEU A 25 -4.11 -4.28 -0.81
CA LEU A 25 -3.32 -5.00 0.17
C LEU A 25 -1.93 -4.39 0.26
N ALA A 26 -1.28 -4.57 1.40
CA ALA A 26 0.06 -4.08 1.60
C ALA A 26 0.91 -5.08 2.38
N ALA A 27 2.19 -5.13 2.02
CA ALA A 27 3.20 -5.90 2.74
C ALA A 27 4.36 -4.99 3.17
N VAL A 28 4.91 -5.29 4.33
CA VAL A 28 6.15 -4.71 4.84
C VAL A 28 7.13 -5.85 5.07
N ASN A 29 8.33 -5.74 4.51
CA ASN A 29 9.37 -6.77 4.60
C ASN A 29 8.82 -8.18 4.28
N GLN A 30 8.18 -8.30 3.12
CA GLN A 30 7.60 -9.54 2.57
C GLN A 30 6.45 -10.16 3.38
N THR A 31 5.91 -9.45 4.38
CA THR A 31 4.80 -9.91 5.22
C THR A 31 3.58 -9.02 5.03
N LEU A 32 2.41 -9.60 4.77
CA LEU A 32 1.14 -8.85 4.68
C LEU A 32 0.80 -8.22 6.03
N VAL A 33 0.46 -6.93 6.02
CA VAL A 33 0.14 -6.16 7.22
C VAL A 33 -1.04 -5.21 6.97
N GLU A 34 -1.67 -4.76 8.05
CA GLU A 34 -2.67 -3.71 7.99
C GLU A 34 -2.05 -2.33 7.66
N PHE A 35 -2.82 -1.39 7.12
CA PHE A 35 -2.36 -0.02 6.84
C PHE A 35 -1.93 0.78 8.08
N SER A 36 -2.37 0.34 9.26
CA SER A 36 -1.98 0.83 10.58
C SER A 36 -0.54 0.45 10.94
N HIS A 37 0.10 -0.50 10.24
CA HIS A 37 1.46 -0.94 10.53
C HIS A 37 2.46 0.23 10.50
N PRO A 38 3.27 0.40 11.56
CA PRO A 38 4.29 1.45 11.61
C PRO A 38 5.40 1.15 10.59
N LEU A 39 5.95 2.20 9.98
CA LEU A 39 7.08 2.08 9.05
C LEU A 39 8.34 2.61 9.71
N LYS A 40 9.47 1.99 9.39
CA LYS A 40 10.82 2.39 9.78
C LYS A 40 11.65 2.69 8.54
N ALA A 41 12.66 3.52 8.71
CA ALA A 41 13.62 3.78 7.64
C ALA A 41 14.31 2.47 7.23
N GLY A 42 14.32 2.20 5.91
CA GLY A 42 14.86 0.96 5.35
C GLY A 42 13.85 -0.17 5.15
N ASP A 43 12.59 -0.02 5.60
CA ASP A 43 11.55 -1.01 5.32
C ASP A 43 11.23 -1.08 3.81
N GLU A 44 11.07 -2.30 3.32
CA GLU A 44 10.53 -2.55 1.98
C GLU A 44 9.00 -2.61 2.06
N VAL A 45 8.32 -1.82 1.24
CA VAL A 45 6.85 -1.75 1.18
C VAL A 45 6.37 -2.12 -0.21
N ALA A 46 5.40 -3.03 -0.28
CA ALA A 46 4.73 -3.40 -1.53
C ALA A 46 3.21 -3.25 -1.41
N PHE A 47 2.59 -2.74 -2.47
CA PHE A 47 1.15 -2.60 -2.61
C PHE A 47 0.63 -3.55 -3.68
N PHE A 48 -0.46 -4.25 -3.40
CA PHE A 48 -1.02 -5.26 -4.29
C PHE A 48 -2.52 -5.03 -4.48
N PRO A 49 -3.06 -5.29 -5.68
CA PRO A 49 -4.50 -5.42 -5.85
C PRO A 49 -5.05 -6.57 -4.97
N PRO A 50 -6.38 -6.61 -4.72
CA PRO A 50 -6.97 -7.72 -4.00
C PRO A 50 -6.64 -9.03 -4.69
N VAL A 51 -6.14 -10.02 -3.94
CA VAL A 51 -5.79 -11.32 -4.49
C VAL A 51 -7.08 -12.04 -4.88
N THR A 52 -7.33 -12.17 -6.17
CA THR A 52 -8.35 -13.09 -6.66
C THR A 52 -7.73 -14.48 -6.65
N GLY A 53 -7.96 -15.23 -5.58
CA GLY A 53 -7.60 -16.65 -5.53
C GLY A 53 -8.26 -17.40 -6.70
N GLY A 54 -7.47 -18.25 -7.35
CA GLY A 54 -7.98 -19.41 -8.10
C GLY A 54 -7.96 -20.63 -7.19
#